data_AF-A0A3R5YWL0-F1
#
_entry.id   AF-A0A3R5YWL0-F1
#
_cell.length_a   1.000
_cell.length_b   1.000
_cell.length_c   1.000
_cell.angle_alpha   90.00
_cell.angle_beta   90.00
_cell.angle_gamma   90.00
#
_symmetry.space_group_name_H-M   'P 1'
#
loop_
_entity.id
_entity.type
_entity.pdbx_description
1 polymer ?
#
loop_
_entity_poly.entity_id
_entity_poly.type
_entity_poly.pdbx_seq_one_letter_code
_entity_poly.pdbx_strand_id
1 'polypeptide(L)'
;MWTQRPDYLIEGNEAHRLLQAKFMSEISGGQVEYRITSSIASNPSGTGRADIVYFNSLTKTVEVYEIKPGSYTPGAINYATGQSQLEGYIQALNSNGQIIHGWQAVRGISLNSYFNTITIPSVEYPDKEIIHHVYEDGLINYYYRKKKTQEKQATASEKVNEQERNYSGLKRIGIFAFGSALFLGAAVLFV
;
A
#
# COMPACT_ATOMS: atom_id res chain seq x y z
N MET A 1 15.50 17.08 -28.11
CA MET A 1 15.59 15.85 -27.30
C MET A 1 15.03 16.18 -25.93
N TRP A 2 13.92 15.56 -25.53
CA TRP A 2 13.44 15.66 -24.16
C TRP A 2 14.31 14.73 -23.31
N THR A 3 15.03 15.29 -22.33
CA THR A 3 15.84 14.52 -21.38
C THR A 3 14.90 13.61 -20.59
N GLN A 4 15.02 12.30 -20.78
CA GLN A 4 14.30 11.33 -19.95
C GLN A 4 14.74 11.53 -18.50
N ARG A 5 13.76 11.69 -17.60
CA ARG A 5 14.04 11.75 -16.17
C ARG A 5 14.45 10.35 -15.70
N PRO A 6 15.41 10.23 -14.78
CA PRO A 6 15.70 8.96 -14.12
C PRO A 6 14.44 8.33 -13.51
N ASP A 7 14.29 7.01 -13.63
CA ASP A 7 13.10 6.28 -13.17
C ASP A 7 12.75 6.57 -11.70
N TYR A 8 13.74 6.71 -10.82
CA TYR A 8 13.49 6.99 -9.39
C TYR A 8 12.79 8.34 -9.15
N LEU A 9 12.99 9.34 -10.02
CA LEU A 9 12.29 10.63 -9.93
C LEU A 9 10.84 10.50 -10.41
N ILE A 10 10.58 9.64 -11.39
CA ILE A 10 9.22 9.36 -11.87
C ILE A 10 8.46 8.60 -10.79
N GLU A 11 9.05 7.52 -10.27
CA GLU A 11 8.49 6.71 -9.19
C GLU A 11 8.21 7.53 -7.92
N GLY A 12 9.14 8.39 -7.50
CA GLY A 12 8.94 9.27 -6.36
C GLY A 12 7.78 10.24 -6.56
N ASN A 13 7.79 10.97 -7.67
CA ASN A 13 6.72 11.94 -7.96
C ASN A 13 5.34 11.26 -8.06
N GLU A 14 5.26 10.08 -8.66
CA GLU A 14 4.02 9.33 -8.77
C GLU A 14 3.53 8.83 -7.41
N ALA A 15 4.41 8.20 -6.61
CA ALA A 15 4.06 7.69 -5.28
C ALA A 15 3.55 8.81 -4.36
N HIS A 16 4.26 9.95 -4.31
CA HIS A 16 3.83 11.14 -3.57
C HIS A 16 2.45 11.61 -4.02
N ARG A 17 2.31 11.94 -5.31
CA ARG A 17 1.08 12.52 -5.87
C ARG A 17 -0.13 11.62 -5.66
N LEU A 18 0.01 10.32 -5.91
CA LEU A 18 -1.11 9.38 -5.82
C LEU A 18 -1.52 9.11 -4.37
N LEU A 19 -0.55 8.91 -3.46
CA LEU A 19 -0.86 8.70 -2.05
C LEU A 19 -1.50 9.95 -1.43
N GLN A 20 -0.94 11.14 -1.69
CA GLN A 20 -1.47 12.40 -1.19
C GLN A 20 -2.89 12.68 -1.71
N ALA A 21 -3.16 12.43 -3.00
CA ALA A 21 -4.50 12.59 -3.57
C ALA A 21 -5.51 11.65 -2.89
N LYS A 22 -5.14 10.38 -2.69
CA LYS A 22 -6.00 9.39 -2.01
C LYS A 22 -6.24 9.77 -0.54
N PHE A 23 -5.20 10.17 0.17
CA PHE A 23 -5.28 10.65 1.55
C PHE A 23 -6.25 11.82 1.68
N MET A 24 -6.12 12.84 0.82
CA MET A 24 -7.02 14.00 0.82
C MET A 24 -8.48 13.64 0.48
N SER A 25 -8.72 12.56 -0.27
CA SER A 25 -10.07 12.10 -0.59
C SER A 25 -10.74 11.27 0.51
N GLU A 26 -9.96 10.67 1.40
CA GLU A 26 -10.46 9.66 2.36
C GLU A 26 -10.32 10.10 3.82
N ILE A 27 -9.35 10.95 4.14
CA ILE A 27 -9.01 11.35 5.49
C ILE A 27 -9.35 12.83 5.70
N SER A 28 -10.32 13.10 6.57
CA SER A 28 -10.62 14.45 7.04
C SER A 28 -9.59 14.92 8.06
N GLY A 29 -9.33 16.23 8.16
CA GLY A 29 -8.34 16.78 9.09
C GLY A 29 -6.88 16.58 8.66
N GLY A 30 -6.65 16.01 7.48
CA GLY A 30 -5.35 15.93 6.84
C GLY A 30 -4.98 17.17 6.03
N GLN A 31 -3.69 17.42 5.88
CA GLN A 31 -3.09 18.35 4.92
C GLN A 31 -1.94 17.63 4.22
N VAL A 32 -1.73 17.94 2.95
CA VAL A 32 -0.58 17.46 2.16
C VAL A 32 0.30 18.64 1.79
N GLU A 33 1.58 18.39 1.55
CA GLU A 33 2.52 19.43 1.12
C GLU A 33 2.52 20.61 2.12
N TYR A 34 2.42 20.32 3.42
CA TYR A 34 2.17 21.28 4.48
C TYR A 34 3.40 22.15 4.70
N ARG A 35 3.26 23.46 4.40
CA ARG A 35 4.36 24.42 4.51
C ARG A 35 4.70 24.67 5.98
N ILE A 36 5.98 24.55 6.32
CA ILE A 36 6.55 24.95 7.62
C ILE A 36 7.28 26.28 7.41
N THR A 37 6.85 27.32 8.12
CA THR A 37 7.21 28.71 7.78
C THR A 37 8.54 29.18 8.35
N SER A 38 9.08 28.49 9.35
CA SER A 38 10.32 28.88 10.03
C SER A 38 10.81 27.76 10.96
N SER A 39 12.01 27.95 11.52
CA SER A 39 12.63 27.13 12.58
C SER A 39 13.19 25.77 12.15
N ILE A 40 13.32 25.51 10.85
CA ILE A 40 14.05 24.33 10.35
C ILE A 40 15.55 24.65 10.26
N ALA A 41 16.33 24.13 11.19
CA ALA A 41 17.77 24.43 11.29
C ALA A 41 18.60 23.92 10.09
N SER A 42 18.16 22.85 9.43
CA SER A 42 18.87 22.23 8.30
C SER A 42 18.69 22.98 6.97
N ASN A 43 17.79 23.96 6.88
CA ASN A 43 17.52 24.71 5.66
C ASN A 43 17.89 26.19 5.88
N PRO A 44 18.74 26.82 5.03
CA PRO A 44 19.09 28.23 5.16
C PRO A 44 17.91 29.20 5.21
N SER A 45 16.80 28.86 4.54
CA SER A 45 15.57 29.66 4.58
C SER A 45 14.80 29.53 5.90
N GLY A 46 15.12 28.54 6.72
CA GLY A 46 14.35 28.12 7.89
C GLY A 46 13.02 27.46 7.56
N THR A 47 12.66 27.31 6.29
CA THR A 47 11.35 26.79 5.83
C THR A 47 11.44 25.33 5.38
N GLY A 48 10.28 24.69 5.23
CA GLY A 48 10.20 23.32 4.72
C GLY A 48 8.79 22.94 4.33
N ARG A 49 8.62 21.68 3.94
CA ARG A 49 7.34 21.15 3.50
C ARG A 49 7.25 19.69 3.90
N ALA A 50 6.30 19.38 4.78
CA ALA A 50 6.00 18.01 5.16
C ALA A 50 5.05 17.39 4.14
N ASP A 51 5.29 16.13 3.77
CA ASP A 51 4.50 15.46 2.74
C ASP A 51 3.05 15.29 3.17
N ILE A 52 2.82 14.87 4.43
CA ILE A 52 1.50 14.72 5.03
C ILE A 52 1.53 15.20 6.49
N VAL A 53 0.51 15.94 6.89
CA VAL A 53 0.25 16.31 8.29
C VAL A 53 -1.20 15.97 8.64
N TYR A 54 -1.41 15.31 9.79
CA TYR A 54 -2.73 14.97 10.30
C TYR A 54 -3.01 15.69 11.63
N PHE A 55 -4.08 16.48 11.66
CA PHE A 55 -4.52 17.21 12.85
C PHE A 55 -5.48 16.33 13.65
N ASN A 56 -4.93 15.60 14.62
CA ASN A 56 -5.69 14.69 15.46
C ASN A 56 -6.30 15.44 16.64
N SER A 57 -7.59 15.78 16.53
CA SER A 57 -8.31 16.54 17.55
C SER A 57 -8.57 15.75 18.84
N LEU A 58 -8.58 14.42 18.78
CA LEU A 58 -8.79 13.57 19.95
C LEU A 58 -7.58 13.59 20.88
N THR A 59 -6.38 13.54 20.32
CA THR A 59 -5.12 13.55 21.06
C THR A 59 -4.51 14.95 21.17
N LYS A 60 -5.07 15.95 20.47
CA LYS A 60 -4.50 17.29 20.32
C LYS A 60 -3.07 17.25 19.78
N THR A 61 -2.83 16.39 18.80
CA THR A 61 -1.52 16.24 18.15
C THR A 61 -1.56 16.64 16.68
N VAL A 62 -0.42 17.13 16.21
CA VAL A 62 -0.14 17.35 14.79
C VAL A 62 0.83 16.27 14.35
N GLU A 63 0.31 15.22 13.74
CA GLU A 63 1.08 14.05 13.34
C GLU A 63 1.74 14.29 11.97
N VAL A 64 3.07 14.24 11.93
CA VAL A 64 3.86 14.49 10.73
C VAL A 64 4.29 13.16 10.10
N TYR A 65 4.11 13.04 8.79
CA TYR A 65 4.54 11.88 8.01
C TYR A 65 5.36 12.33 6.79
N GLU A 66 6.36 11.53 6.43
CA GLU A 66 7.20 11.74 5.24
C GLU A 66 7.16 10.51 4.33
N ILE A 67 6.93 10.70 3.04
CA ILE A 67 6.89 9.63 2.05
C ILE A 67 8.31 9.44 1.49
N LYS A 68 8.84 8.22 1.58
CA LYS A 68 10.22 7.91 1.15
C LYS A 68 10.28 6.63 0.32
N PRO A 69 11.24 6.50 -0.61
CA PRO A 69 11.50 5.22 -1.26
C PRO A 69 12.00 4.17 -0.25
N GLY A 70 11.96 2.90 -0.64
CA GLY A 70 12.49 1.79 0.15
C GLY A 70 13.96 1.91 0.61
N SER A 71 14.75 2.79 -0.01
CA SER A 71 16.14 3.08 0.41
C SER A 71 16.24 3.87 1.73
N TYR A 72 15.10 4.20 2.35
CA TYR A 72 14.95 4.84 3.66
C TYR A 72 14.25 3.92 4.67
N THR A 73 14.30 2.60 4.48
CA THR A 73 13.79 1.64 5.46
C THR A 73 14.69 1.51 6.67
N PRO A 74 14.19 1.03 7.83
CA PRO A 74 15.04 0.65 8.95
C PRO A 74 16.19 -0.26 8.52
N GLY A 75 17.42 0.13 8.89
CA GLY A 75 18.65 -0.55 8.49
C GLY A 75 19.26 -0.09 7.16
N ALA A 76 18.54 0.70 6.35
CA ALA A 76 19.10 1.31 5.15
C ALA A 76 19.97 2.53 5.47
N ILE A 77 20.93 2.83 4.60
CA ILE A 77 21.90 3.92 4.80
C ILE A 77 21.23 5.30 4.92
N ASN A 78 20.12 5.53 4.23
CA ASN A 78 19.43 6.83 4.25
C ASN A 78 18.38 6.94 5.36
N TYR A 79 18.16 5.89 6.15
CA TYR A 79 17.13 5.87 7.20
C TYR A 79 17.30 7.03 8.20
N ALA A 80 18.53 7.21 8.68
CA ALA A 80 18.86 8.28 9.62
C ALA A 80 18.63 9.68 9.02
N THR A 81 18.87 9.85 7.72
CA THR A 81 18.58 11.11 7.02
C THR A 81 17.08 11.38 6.95
N GLY A 82 16.27 10.37 6.64
CA GLY A 82 14.80 10.50 6.65
C GLY A 82 14.26 10.87 8.03
N GLN A 83 14.73 10.16 9.07
CA GLN A 83 14.39 10.47 10.46
C GLN A 83 14.81 11.88 10.87
N SER A 84 16.02 12.31 10.52
CA SER A 84 16.49 13.66 10.83
C SER A 84 15.66 14.75 10.15
N GLN A 85 15.17 14.52 8.93
CA GLN A 85 14.29 15.46 8.25
C GLN A 85 12.94 15.57 8.97
N LEU A 86 12.33 14.42 9.29
CA LEU A 86 11.05 14.36 9.99
C LEU A 86 11.13 15.03 11.37
N GLU A 87 12.18 14.75 12.14
CA GLU A 87 12.40 15.39 13.44
C GLU A 87 12.60 16.90 13.32
N GLY A 88 13.29 17.35 12.27
CA GLY A 88 13.43 18.78 11.97
C GLY A 88 12.08 19.47 11.76
N TYR A 89 11.14 18.80 11.08
CA TYR A 89 9.78 19.30 10.88
C TYR A 89 8.98 19.34 12.19
N ILE A 90 9.05 18.28 12.98
CA ILE A 90 8.37 18.20 14.29
C ILE A 90 8.88 19.27 15.25
N GLN A 91 10.20 19.45 15.35
CA GLN A 91 10.83 20.46 16.20
C GLN A 91 10.45 21.88 15.75
N ALA A 92 10.46 22.14 14.44
CA ALA A 92 10.05 23.43 13.89
C ALA A 92 8.59 23.75 14.24
N LEU A 93 7.67 22.81 14.01
CA LEU A 93 6.24 23.00 14.32
C LEU A 93 5.97 23.21 15.81
N ASN A 94 6.73 22.55 16.69
CA ASN A 94 6.61 22.73 18.14
C ASN A 94 7.19 24.05 18.66
N SER A 95 8.03 24.74 17.88
CA SER A 95 8.74 25.94 18.35
C SER A 95 8.37 27.22 17.60
N ASN A 96 7.78 27.13 16.42
CA ASN A 96 7.52 28.29 15.55
C ASN A 96 6.13 28.94 15.76
N GLY A 97 5.27 28.36 16.61
CA GLY A 97 3.93 28.88 16.89
C GLY A 97 2.92 28.71 15.75
N GLN A 98 3.24 27.91 14.72
CA GLN A 98 2.37 27.69 13.56
C GLN A 98 1.21 26.73 13.86
N ILE A 99 1.40 25.78 14.78
CA ILE A 99 0.36 24.83 15.16
C ILE A 99 -0.60 25.42 16.21
N ILE A 100 -1.75 24.78 16.38
CA ILE A 100 -2.79 25.19 17.33
C ILE A 100 -2.20 25.27 18.74
N HIS A 101 -2.49 26.36 19.46
CA HIS A 101 -1.98 26.54 20.83
C HIS A 101 -2.40 25.38 21.74
N GLY A 102 -1.44 24.82 22.48
CA GLY A 102 -1.64 23.68 23.37
C GLY A 102 -1.68 22.32 22.65
N TRP A 103 -1.48 22.27 21.34
CA TRP A 103 -1.25 21.02 20.60
C TRP A 103 0.24 20.74 20.47
N GLN A 104 0.58 19.48 20.21
CA GLN A 104 1.96 19.04 20.05
C GLN A 104 2.17 18.37 18.70
N ALA A 105 3.18 18.80 17.95
CA ALA A 105 3.64 18.06 16.78
C ALA A 105 4.42 16.81 17.20
N VAL A 106 4.13 15.68 16.56
CA VAL A 106 4.70 14.36 16.87
C VAL A 106 4.91 13.55 15.60
N ARG A 107 5.67 12.45 15.69
CA ARG A 107 5.75 11.46 14.62
C ARG A 107 4.37 10.88 14.34
N GLY A 108 4.06 10.66 13.07
CA GLY A 108 2.83 10.04 12.65
C GLY A 108 2.72 8.57 13.07
N ILE A 109 1.60 8.23 13.72
CA ILE A 109 1.32 6.87 14.23
C ILE A 109 -0.14 6.47 14.01
N SER A 110 -1.10 7.39 14.19
CA SER A 110 -2.53 7.03 14.24
C SER A 110 -3.06 6.48 12.91
N LEU A 111 -2.41 6.83 11.80
CA LEU A 111 -2.81 6.40 10.46
C LEU A 111 -1.95 5.26 9.91
N ASN A 112 -1.10 4.62 10.72
CA ASN A 112 -0.24 3.52 10.27
C ASN A 112 -1.07 2.37 9.66
N SER A 113 -2.20 2.00 10.30
CA SER A 113 -3.08 0.96 9.75
C SER A 113 -3.69 1.37 8.40
N TYR A 114 -4.01 2.65 8.21
CA TYR A 114 -4.51 3.16 6.93
C TYR A 114 -3.42 2.99 5.86
N PHE A 115 -2.26 3.59 6.07
CA PHE A 115 -1.16 3.55 5.10
C PHE A 115 -0.66 2.13 4.80
N ASN A 116 -0.59 1.24 5.80
CA ASN A 116 -0.17 -0.16 5.63
C ASN A 116 -1.12 -1.03 4.79
N THR A 117 -2.35 -0.58 4.56
CA THR A 117 -3.34 -1.31 3.75
C THR A 117 -3.51 -0.72 2.34
N ILE A 118 -2.94 0.46 2.09
CA ILE A 118 -3.07 1.13 0.80
C ILE A 118 -2.20 0.47 -0.25
N THR A 119 -2.85 0.04 -1.32
CA THR A 119 -2.23 -0.32 -2.59
C THR A 119 -2.84 0.55 -3.68
N ILE A 120 -2.00 1.24 -4.46
CA ILE A 120 -2.46 2.15 -5.52
C ILE A 120 -1.93 1.65 -6.87
N PRO A 121 -2.79 1.41 -7.88
CA PRO A 121 -2.32 1.10 -9.22
C PRO A 121 -1.42 2.22 -9.78
N SER A 122 -0.28 1.86 -10.36
CA SER A 122 0.57 2.84 -11.06
C SER A 122 -0.07 3.26 -12.38
N VAL A 123 0.00 4.55 -12.67
CA VAL A 123 -0.35 5.20 -13.93
C VAL A 123 0.84 5.16 -14.89
N GLU A 124 2.06 5.32 -14.38
CA GLU A 124 3.31 5.31 -15.16
C GLU A 124 3.70 3.88 -15.62
N TYR A 125 3.42 2.87 -14.78
CA TYR A 125 3.75 1.47 -15.03
C TYR A 125 2.48 0.59 -14.96
N PRO A 126 1.78 0.35 -16.08
CA PRO A 126 0.46 -0.29 -16.09
C PRO A 126 0.39 -1.70 -15.49
N ASP A 127 1.50 -2.43 -15.44
CA ASP A 127 1.59 -3.77 -14.85
C ASP A 127 1.97 -3.75 -13.35
N LYS A 128 2.15 -2.56 -12.75
CA LYS A 128 2.58 -2.41 -11.36
C LYS A 128 1.57 -1.69 -10.47
N GLU A 129 1.72 -1.92 -9.18
CA GLU A 129 1.04 -1.21 -8.10
C GLU A 129 2.07 -0.72 -7.08
N ILE A 130 1.72 0.37 -6.40
CA ILE A 130 2.52 1.04 -5.38
C ILE A 130 1.97 0.62 -4.03
N ILE A 131 2.85 0.13 -3.16
CA ILE A 131 2.52 -0.26 -1.80
C ILE A 131 3.20 0.66 -0.84
N HIS A 132 2.46 1.02 0.20
CA HIS A 132 2.93 1.89 1.26
C HIS A 132 3.04 1.09 2.55
N HIS A 133 4.09 1.36 3.31
CA HIS A 133 4.30 0.78 4.62
C HIS A 133 4.88 1.83 5.55
N VAL A 134 4.36 1.91 6.77
CA VAL A 134 4.85 2.81 7.80
C VAL A 134 5.47 1.98 8.91
N TYR A 135 6.71 2.34 9.24
CA TYR A 135 7.34 1.91 10.48
C TYR A 135 6.86 2.80 11.64
N GLU A 136 7.24 2.49 12.87
CA GLU A 136 6.79 3.24 14.07
C GLU A 136 7.41 4.65 14.19
N ASP A 137 7.78 5.27 13.07
CA ASP A 137 8.70 6.40 12.99
C ASP A 137 8.21 7.53 12.08
N GLY A 138 6.99 7.47 11.54
CA GLY A 138 6.39 8.47 10.66
C GLY A 138 6.90 8.47 9.22
N LEU A 139 7.81 7.55 8.83
CA LEU A 139 8.20 7.39 7.44
C LEU A 139 7.26 6.41 6.72
N ILE A 140 6.57 6.91 5.71
CA ILE A 140 5.74 6.12 4.80
C ILE A 140 6.63 5.67 3.64
N ASN A 141 7.16 4.46 3.72
CA ASN A 141 7.95 3.90 2.64
C ASN A 141 7.07 3.38 1.50
N TYR A 142 7.46 3.64 0.25
CA TYR A 142 6.79 3.10 -0.93
C TYR A 142 7.65 2.10 -1.73
N TYR A 143 6.98 1.16 -2.39
CA TYR A 143 7.58 0.18 -3.30
C TYR A 143 6.65 -0.11 -4.46
N TYR A 144 7.24 -0.34 -5.63
CA TYR A 144 6.52 -0.86 -6.79
C TYR A 144 6.59 -2.39 -6.80
N ARG A 145 5.46 -3.05 -7.03
CA ARG A 145 5.41 -4.48 -7.32
C ARG A 145 4.52 -4.76 -8.51
N LYS A 146 4.70 -5.90 -9.16
CA LYS A 146 3.77 -6.37 -10.20
C LYS A 146 2.38 -6.56 -9.58
N LYS A 147 1.34 -6.12 -10.31
CA LYS A 147 -0.05 -6.41 -9.96
C LYS A 147 -0.21 -7.92 -9.83
N LYS A 148 -0.88 -8.38 -8.78
CA LYS A 148 -1.29 -9.79 -8.71
C LYS A 148 -2.22 -10.05 -9.88
N THR A 149 -1.84 -10.96 -10.78
CA THR A 149 -2.77 -11.48 -11.77
C THR A 149 -3.93 -12.08 -10.98
N GLN A 150 -5.13 -11.52 -11.10
CA GLN A 150 -6.32 -12.26 -10.71
C GLN A 150 -6.30 -13.49 -11.61
N GLU A 151 -5.91 -14.65 -11.07
CA GLU A 151 -6.30 -15.92 -11.68
C GLU A 151 -7.81 -15.79 -11.85
N LYS A 152 -8.22 -15.66 -13.11
CA LYS A 152 -9.63 -15.66 -13.49
C LYS A 152 -10.16 -16.95 -12.86
N GLN A 153 -10.89 -16.80 -11.75
CA GLN A 153 -11.49 -17.93 -11.08
C GLN A 153 -12.36 -18.57 -12.15
N ALA A 154 -11.92 -19.73 -12.67
CA ALA A 154 -12.62 -20.43 -13.72
C ALA A 154 -14.05 -20.57 -13.20
N THR A 155 -14.98 -19.86 -13.84
CA THR A 155 -16.39 -19.97 -13.49
C THR A 155 -16.72 -21.45 -13.54
N ALA A 156 -17.46 -21.97 -12.57
CA ALA A 156 -17.76 -23.40 -12.45
C ALA A 156 -18.31 -24.03 -13.75
N SER A 157 -18.81 -23.20 -14.67
CA SER A 157 -19.15 -23.51 -16.07
C SER A 157 -18.01 -24.16 -16.88
N GLU A 158 -16.76 -23.70 -16.74
CA GLU A 158 -15.64 -24.20 -17.55
C GLU A 158 -15.18 -25.59 -17.09
N LYS A 159 -15.25 -25.87 -15.78
CA LYS A 159 -14.92 -27.20 -15.22
C LYS A 159 -15.96 -28.27 -15.55
N VAL A 160 -17.26 -27.91 -15.62
CA VAL A 160 -18.31 -28.86 -16.03
C VAL A 160 -18.14 -29.27 -17.49
N ASN A 161 -17.78 -28.32 -18.36
CA ASN A 161 -17.62 -28.58 -19.80
C ASN A 161 -16.43 -29.49 -20.12
N GLU A 162 -15.34 -29.39 -19.36
CA GLU A 162 -14.16 -30.24 -19.55
C GLU A 162 -14.41 -31.67 -19.04
N GLN A 163 -15.19 -31.82 -17.96
CA GLN A 163 -15.60 -33.11 -17.40
C GLN A 163 -16.62 -33.84 -18.29
N GLU A 164 -17.59 -33.13 -18.89
CA GLU A 164 -18.55 -33.70 -19.85
C GLU A 164 -17.87 -34.13 -21.17
N ARG A 165 -16.90 -33.35 -21.68
CA ARG A 165 -16.12 -33.76 -22.86
C ARG A 165 -15.33 -35.04 -22.62
N ASN A 166 -14.71 -35.17 -21.44
CA ASN A 166 -13.95 -36.38 -21.07
C ASN A 166 -14.87 -37.61 -20.95
N TYR A 167 -16.07 -37.45 -20.38
CA TYR A 167 -17.06 -38.54 -20.29
C TYR A 167 -17.61 -38.96 -21.66
N SER A 168 -17.73 -38.02 -22.60
CA SER A 168 -18.18 -38.31 -23.97
C SER A 168 -17.13 -39.05 -24.81
N GLY A 169 -15.84 -38.79 -24.57
CA GLY A 169 -14.72 -39.46 -25.23
C GLY A 169 -14.58 -40.92 -24.80
N LEU A 170 -14.77 -41.20 -23.51
CA LEU A 170 -14.70 -42.57 -22.96
C LEU A 170 -15.86 -43.47 -23.42
N LYS A 171 -17.05 -42.91 -23.69
CA LYS A 171 -18.18 -43.68 -24.24
C LYS A 171 -18.00 -44.12 -25.70
N ARG A 172 -17.04 -43.58 -26.45
CA ARG A 172 -16.75 -44.02 -27.83
C ARG A 172 -15.76 -45.19 -27.92
N ILE A 173 -15.10 -45.59 -26.82
CA ILE A 173 -14.04 -46.61 -26.84
C ILE A 173 -14.45 -47.93 -26.14
N GLY A 174 -15.62 -48.00 -25.49
CA GLY A 174 -16.01 -49.17 -24.69
C GLY A 174 -17.32 -49.84 -25.11
N ILE A 175 -17.34 -50.51 -26.27
CA ILE A 175 -18.22 -51.67 -26.47
C ILE A 175 -17.31 -52.89 -26.54
N PHE A 176 -17.70 -53.96 -25.84
CA PHE A 176 -17.04 -55.26 -25.65
C PHE A 176 -16.07 -55.37 -24.45
N ALA A 177 -16.58 -55.83 -23.31
CA ALA A 177 -16.51 -57.25 -22.96
C ALA A 177 -17.19 -57.55 -21.62
N PHE A 178 -17.96 -58.63 -21.64
CA PHE A 178 -18.58 -59.38 -20.54
C PHE A 178 -17.68 -59.63 -19.31
N GLY A 179 -18.29 -59.80 -18.14
CA GLY A 179 -17.65 -60.54 -17.05
C GLY A 179 -18.29 -60.38 -15.68
N SER A 180 -19.28 -61.22 -15.39
CA SER A 180 -19.93 -61.46 -14.10
C SER A 180 -19.00 -61.64 -12.90
N ALA A 181 -19.33 -61.01 -11.77
CA ALA A 181 -19.23 -61.64 -10.44
C ALA A 181 -20.15 -60.92 -9.44
N LEU A 182 -21.21 -61.62 -9.04
CA LEU A 182 -21.95 -61.43 -7.78
C LEU A 182 -20.98 -61.29 -6.60
N PHE A 183 -21.28 -60.43 -5.63
CA PHE A 183 -21.41 -60.86 -4.22
C PHE A 183 -22.30 -59.89 -3.43
N LEU A 184 -23.07 -60.48 -2.52
CA LEU A 184 -24.21 -59.97 -1.77
C LEU A 184 -23.83 -59.07 -0.58
N GLY A 185 -24.78 -58.20 -0.22
CA GLY A 185 -25.12 -57.82 1.17
C GLY A 185 -24.20 -56.79 1.85
N ALA A 186 -24.67 -55.81 2.61
CA ALA A 186 -25.98 -55.57 3.19
C ALA A 186 -26.17 -54.06 3.41
N ALA A 187 -27.39 -53.59 3.18
CA ALA A 187 -27.88 -52.31 3.65
C ALA A 187 -28.17 -52.40 5.15
N VAL A 188 -27.76 -51.41 5.95
CA VAL A 188 -28.52 -50.91 7.10
C VAL A 188 -28.20 -49.42 7.29
N LEU A 189 -29.14 -48.57 6.89
CA LEU A 189 -29.42 -47.30 7.55
C LEU A 189 -30.03 -47.62 8.93
N PHE A 190 -29.77 -46.83 9.97
CA PHE A 190 -30.85 -46.25 10.79
C PHE A 190 -30.33 -45.18 11.77
N VAL A 191 -31.04 -44.05 11.74
CA VAL A 191 -31.25 -42.96 12.73
C VAL A 191 -30.04 -42.17 13.24
#